data_AF-A0A969LPP6-F1
#
_entry.id   AF-A0A969LPP6-F1
#
_cell.length_a   1.000
_cell.length_b   1.000
_cell.length_c   1.000
_cell.angle_alpha   90.00
_cell.angle_beta   90.00
_cell.angle_gamma   90.00
#
_symmetry.space_group_name_H-M   'P 1'
#
loop_
_entity.id
_entity.type
_entity.pdbx_description
1 polymer ?
#
loop_
_entity_poly.entity_id
_entity_poly.type
_entity_poly.pdbx_seq_one_letter_code
_entity_poly.pdbx_strand_id
1 'polypeptide(L)'
;MSIIQSIRERGALISAIVIALALLGFILMDAFSGRSNLFGGRNSTTLAVVNGRELDYREFEEKIKIQEQNAAQRGSTGEAARQQIIGSLWNQEVNRLVMLSEFENWV
;
A
#
# COMPACT_ATOMS: atom_id res chain seq x y z
N MET A 1 5.03 57.39 -7.36
CA MET A 1 5.03 55.91 -7.37
C MET A 1 4.14 55.46 -8.52
N SER A 2 4.70 54.76 -9.50
CA SER A 2 3.94 54.37 -10.70
C SER A 2 2.95 53.27 -10.35
N ILE A 3 1.75 53.31 -10.95
CA ILE A 3 0.70 52.29 -10.82
C ILE A 3 1.27 50.88 -11.12
N ILE A 4 2.23 50.80 -12.05
CA ILE A 4 2.87 49.54 -12.43
C ILE A 4 3.76 48.94 -11.32
N GLN A 5 4.38 49.77 -10.49
CA GLN A 5 5.14 49.31 -9.32
C GLN A 5 4.20 48.79 -8.23
N SER A 6 3.07 49.47 -8.01
CA SER A 6 2.08 49.06 -7.03
C SER A 6 1.39 47.73 -7.36
N ILE A 7 1.23 47.40 -8.65
CA ILE A 7 0.69 46.12 -9.12
C ILE A 7 1.71 44.98 -8.95
N ARG A 8 3.00 45.27 -9.16
CA ARG A 8 4.07 44.30 -9.00
C ARG A 8 4.27 43.91 -7.54
N GLU A 9 4.28 44.88 -6.63
CA GLU A 9 4.39 44.63 -5.19
C GLU A 9 3.19 43.87 -4.64
N ARG A 10 1.97 44.23 -5.05
CA ARG A 10 0.76 43.51 -4.64
C ARG A 10 0.71 42.09 -5.21
N GLY A 11 1.08 41.91 -6.47
CA GLY A 11 1.13 40.60 -7.12
C GLY A 11 2.17 39.66 -6.49
N ALA A 12 3.34 40.20 -6.13
CA ALA A 12 4.40 39.44 -5.45
C ALA A 12 4.00 39.04 -4.01
N LEU A 13 3.29 39.91 -3.30
CA LEU A 13 2.81 39.59 -1.95
C LEU A 13 1.75 38.48 -1.99
N ILE A 14 0.81 38.56 -2.93
CA ILE A 14 -0.25 37.56 -3.09
C ILE A 14 0.33 36.22 -3.50
N SER A 15 1.29 36.18 -4.43
CA SER A 15 1.92 34.93 -4.87
C SER A 15 2.73 34.26 -3.76
N ALA A 16 3.43 35.03 -2.92
CA ALA A 16 4.16 34.50 -1.78
C ALA A 16 3.24 33.76 -0.78
N ILE A 17 2.05 34.33 -0.50
CA ILE A 17 1.05 33.72 0.38
C ILE A 17 0.51 32.42 -0.23
N VAL A 18 0.19 32.42 -1.52
CA VAL A 18 -0.33 31.23 -2.22
C VAL A 18 0.68 30.09 -2.21
N ILE A 19 1.98 30.37 -2.44
CA ILE A 19 3.03 29.34 -2.40
C ILE A 19 3.18 28.77 -0.99
N ALA A 20 3.16 29.62 0.05
CA ALA A 20 3.24 29.17 1.43
C ALA A 20 2.06 28.24 1.79
N LEU A 21 0.83 28.59 1.38
CA LEU A 21 -0.35 27.76 1.58
C LEU A 21 -0.28 26.44 0.79
N ALA A 22 0.23 26.47 -0.45
CA ALA A 22 0.39 25.28 -1.27
C ALA A 22 1.38 24.27 -0.64
N LEU A 23 2.51 24.75 -0.12
CA LEU A 23 3.49 23.89 0.56
C LEU A 23 2.91 23.28 1.85
N LEU A 24 2.17 24.07 2.63
CA LEU A 24 1.49 23.58 3.83
C LEU A 24 0.45 22.49 3.49
N GLY A 25 -0.36 22.73 2.45
CA GLY A 25 -1.36 21.79 1.95
C GLY A 25 -0.74 20.51 1.38
N PHE A 26 0.38 20.61 0.68
CA PHE A 26 1.13 19.47 0.16
C PHE A 26 1.61 18.54 1.28
N ILE A 27 2.21 19.07 2.33
CA ILE A 27 2.67 18.28 3.49
C ILE A 27 1.49 17.63 4.21
N LEU A 28 0.37 18.33 4.38
CA LEU A 28 -0.83 17.76 4.99
C LEU A 28 -1.41 16.64 4.12
N MET A 29 -1.54 16.86 2.81
CA MET A 29 -2.03 15.85 1.87
C MET A 29 -1.12 14.62 1.85
N ASP A 30 0.20 14.81 1.89
CA ASP A 30 1.19 13.73 1.91
C ASP A 30 1.21 12.97 3.27
N ALA A 31 1.05 13.68 4.38
CA ALA A 31 0.94 13.07 5.70
C ALA A 31 -0.37 12.28 5.88
N PHE A 32 -1.49 12.78 5.34
CA PHE A 32 -2.77 12.07 5.35
C PHE A 32 -2.80 10.92 4.34
N SER A 33 -2.21 11.05 3.14
CA SER A 33 -2.10 9.95 2.17
C SER A 33 -1.25 8.80 2.71
N GLY A 34 -0.16 9.09 3.41
CA GLY A 34 0.64 8.08 4.11
C GLY A 34 -0.10 7.40 5.28
N ARG A 35 -1.05 8.09 5.92
CA ARG A 35 -1.88 7.55 7.02
C ARG A 35 -3.03 6.67 6.52
N SER A 36 -3.56 6.94 5.31
CA SER A 36 -4.65 6.17 4.69
C SER A 36 -4.30 4.70 4.44
N ASN A 37 -3.02 4.40 4.15
CA ASN A 37 -2.54 3.02 4.01
C ASN A 37 -2.42 2.26 5.35
N LEU A 38 -2.50 2.97 6.49
CA LEU A 38 -2.22 2.44 7.82
C LEU A 38 -3.50 2.29 8.66
N PHE A 39 -4.57 3.02 8.34
CA PHE A 39 -5.85 3.03 9.08
C PHE A 39 -7.10 2.69 8.27
N GLY A 40 -6.98 2.36 6.97
CA GLY A 40 -8.10 1.92 6.12
C GLY A 40 -8.39 0.42 6.22
N GLY A 41 -8.78 -0.06 7.39
CA GLY A 41 -9.37 -1.39 7.54
C GLY A 41 -10.80 -1.44 7.01
N ARG A 42 -11.17 -2.56 6.35
CA ARG A 42 -12.46 -2.85 5.69
C ARG A 42 -12.70 -1.91 4.50
N ASN A 43 -12.44 -2.32 3.26
CA ASN A 43 -13.40 -3.06 2.43
C ASN A 43 -12.67 -3.57 1.16
N SER A 44 -12.87 -4.86 0.83
CA SER A 44 -12.60 -5.54 -0.45
C SER A 44 -11.16 -5.90 -0.87
N THR A 45 -10.25 -6.15 0.06
CA THR A 45 -8.96 -6.80 -0.26
C THR A 45 -9.00 -8.31 0.00
N THR A 46 -10.16 -8.95 0.13
CA THR A 46 -10.24 -10.40 0.33
C THR A 46 -9.83 -11.13 -0.95
N LEU A 47 -8.67 -11.78 -0.95
CA LEU A 47 -8.16 -12.55 -2.07
C LEU A 47 -8.99 -13.82 -2.29
N ALA A 48 -9.35 -14.48 -1.19
CA ALA A 48 -10.20 -15.66 -1.18
C ALA A 48 -10.74 -15.93 0.23
N VAL A 49 -11.81 -16.72 0.32
CA VAL A 49 -12.33 -17.27 1.56
C VAL A 49 -12.16 -18.79 1.50
N VAL A 50 -11.36 -19.35 2.41
CA VAL A 50 -11.14 -20.80 2.50
C VAL A 50 -11.71 -21.26 3.84
N ASN A 51 -12.72 -22.15 3.82
CA ASN A 51 -13.41 -22.68 5.00
C ASN A 51 -13.86 -21.57 5.99
N GLY A 52 -14.43 -20.47 5.47
CA GLY A 52 -14.94 -19.36 6.29
C GLY A 52 -13.88 -18.41 6.86
N ARG A 53 -12.59 -18.66 6.59
CA ARG A 53 -11.48 -17.75 6.95
C ARG A 53 -11.10 -16.90 5.74
N GLU A 54 -11.13 -15.59 5.91
CA GLU A 54 -10.75 -14.62 4.89
C GLU A 54 -9.23 -14.53 4.77
N LEU A 55 -8.71 -14.70 3.55
CA LEU A 55 -7.32 -14.41 3.22
C LEU A 55 -7.24 -13.00 2.63
N ASP A 56 -6.55 -12.11 3.31
CA ASP A 56 -6.36 -10.74 2.85
C ASP A 56 -5.25 -10.67 1.78
N TYR A 57 -5.58 -10.08 0.63
CA TYR A 57 -4.70 -9.90 -0.52
C TYR A 57 -3.49 -9.06 -0.17
N ARG A 58 -3.61 -8.08 0.74
CA ARG A 58 -2.49 -7.24 1.15
C ARG A 58 -1.50 -8.02 1.99
N GLU A 59 -1.99 -8.88 2.89
CA GLU A 59 -1.14 -9.79 3.66
C GLU A 59 -0.44 -10.80 2.73
N PHE A 60 -1.17 -11.32 1.75
CA PHE A 60 -0.62 -12.25 0.77
C PHE A 60 0.44 -11.57 -0.13
N GLU A 61 0.17 -10.35 -0.61
CA GLU A 61 1.10 -9.56 -1.42
C GLU A 61 2.37 -9.18 -0.64
N GLU A 62 2.25 -8.83 0.64
CA GLU A 62 3.40 -8.58 1.51
C GLU A 62 4.29 -9.82 1.63
N LYS A 63 3.70 -11.00 1.83
CA LYS A 63 4.45 -12.28 1.87
C LYS A 63 5.11 -12.60 0.52
N ILE A 64 4.44 -12.35 -0.60
CA ILE A 64 5.05 -12.48 -1.94
C ILE A 64 6.26 -11.56 -2.06
N LYS A 65 6.13 -10.29 -1.67
CA LYS A 65 7.21 -9.30 -1.76
C LYS A 65 8.43 -9.69 -0.93
N ILE A 66 8.23 -10.24 0.26
CA ILE A 66 9.33 -10.76 1.11
C ILE A 66 10.04 -11.93 0.42
N GLN A 67 9.28 -12.88 -0.14
CA GLN A 67 9.85 -14.03 -0.85
C GLN A 67 10.56 -13.62 -2.14
N GLU A 68 9.99 -12.67 -2.87
CA GLU A 68 10.57 -12.09 -4.08
C GLU A 68 11.87 -11.34 -3.76
N GLN A 69 11.91 -10.56 -2.68
CA GLN A 69 13.13 -9.90 -2.23
C GLN A 69 14.23 -10.90 -1.85
N ASN A 70 13.87 -12.02 -1.23
CA ASN A 70 14.79 -13.11 -0.93
C ASN A 70 15.27 -13.86 -2.19
N ALA A 71 14.40 -14.06 -3.17
CA ALA A 71 14.73 -14.68 -4.45
C ALA A 71 15.63 -13.78 -5.31
N ALA A 72 15.35 -12.48 -5.33
CA ALA A 72 16.14 -11.46 -6.03
C ALA A 72 17.56 -11.37 -5.45
N GLN A 73 17.73 -11.48 -4.13
CA GLN A 73 19.05 -11.57 -3.48
C GLN A 73 19.84 -12.82 -3.91
N ARG A 74 19.15 -13.89 -4.31
CA ARG A 74 19.76 -15.14 -4.82
C ARG A 74 19.94 -15.14 -6.34
N GLY A 75 19.70 -14.02 -7.00
CA GLY A 75 19.80 -13.88 -8.46
C GLY A 75 18.64 -14.52 -9.24
N SER A 76 17.58 -14.94 -8.56
CA SER A 76 16.37 -15.45 -9.20
C SER A 76 15.37 -14.31 -9.32
N THR A 77 15.43 -13.63 -10.48
CA THR A 77 14.62 -12.43 -10.77
C THR A 77 13.80 -12.66 -12.02
N GLY A 78 12.57 -12.13 -12.07
CA GLY A 78 11.70 -12.18 -13.24
C GLY A 78 10.33 -12.79 -12.97
N GLU A 79 9.40 -12.60 -13.92
CA GLU A 79 7.99 -12.99 -13.78
C GLU A 79 7.80 -14.49 -13.53
N ALA A 80 8.66 -15.34 -14.12
CA ALA A 80 8.60 -16.80 -13.92
C ALA A 80 8.92 -17.20 -12.47
N ALA A 81 9.92 -16.56 -11.84
CA ALA A 81 10.26 -16.80 -10.44
C ALA A 81 9.12 -16.33 -9.52
N ARG A 82 8.54 -15.16 -9.84
CA ARG A 82 7.39 -14.61 -9.12
C ARG A 82 6.18 -15.55 -9.18
N GLN A 83 5.84 -16.11 -10.33
CA GLN A 83 4.74 -17.06 -10.47
C GLN A 83 4.95 -18.34 -9.64
N GLN A 84 6.18 -18.86 -9.60
CA GLN A 84 6.52 -20.02 -8.75
C GLN A 84 6.36 -19.70 -7.25
N ILE A 85 6.78 -18.51 -6.83
CA ILE A 85 6.62 -18.03 -5.45
C ILE A 85 5.14 -17.93 -5.10
N ILE A 86 4.32 -17.30 -5.95
CA ILE A 86 2.88 -17.15 -5.74
C ILE A 86 2.20 -18.51 -5.57
N GLY A 87 2.46 -19.47 -6.48
CA GLY A 87 1.85 -20.79 -6.44
C GLY A 87 2.26 -21.60 -5.19
N SER A 88 3.52 -21.53 -4.79
CA SER A 88 3.99 -22.24 -3.58
C SER A 88 3.42 -21.64 -2.30
N LEU A 89 3.37 -20.31 -2.20
CA LEU A 89 2.80 -19.60 -1.06
C LEU A 89 1.29 -19.83 -0.95
N TRP A 90 0.57 -19.82 -2.07
CA TRP A 90 -0.86 -20.13 -2.13
C TRP A 90 -1.16 -21.51 -1.54
N ASN A 91 -0.45 -22.54 -1.99
CA ASN A 91 -0.64 -23.91 -1.50
C ASN A 91 -0.34 -24.04 0.00
N GLN A 92 0.67 -23.33 0.50
CA GLN A 92 0.98 -23.29 1.93
C GLN A 92 -0.16 -22.67 2.75
N GLU A 93 -0.70 -21.54 2.27
CA GLU A 93 -1.76 -20.83 2.98
C GLU A 93 -3.08 -21.62 2.96
N VAL A 94 -3.45 -22.20 1.81
CA VAL A 94 -4.63 -23.07 1.71
C VAL A 94 -4.50 -24.28 2.64
N ASN A 95 -3.36 -24.98 2.64
CA ASN A 95 -3.14 -26.12 3.54
C ASN A 95 -3.21 -25.72 5.02
N ARG A 96 -2.66 -24.56 5.38
CA ARG A 96 -2.76 -24.02 6.73
C ARG A 96 -4.20 -23.75 7.13
N LEU A 97 -4.97 -23.09 6.27
CA LEU A 97 -6.37 -22.75 6.53
C LEU A 97 -7.24 -24.01 6.66
N VAL A 98 -7.03 -25.00 5.79
CA VAL A 98 -7.72 -26.30 5.86
C VAL A 98 -7.37 -27.05 7.15
N MET A 99 -6.09 -27.15 7.52
CA MET A 99 -5.70 -27.79 8.79
C MET A 99 -6.33 -27.11 10.00
N LEU A 100 -6.32 -25.77 10.05
CA LEU A 100 -6.93 -25.02 11.14
C LEU A 100 -8.44 -25.24 11.24
N SER A 101 -9.15 -25.33 10.11
CA SER A 101 -10.58 -25.64 10.12
C SER A 101 -10.89 -27.06 10.60
N GLU A 102 -10.06 -28.04 10.25
CA GLU A 102 -10.26 -29.43 10.70
C GLU A 102 -9.98 -29.58 12.21
N PHE A 103 -8.97 -28.89 12.75
CA PHE A 103 -8.71 -28.85 14.18
C PHE A 103 -9.85 -28.21 14.98
N GLU A 104 -10.46 -27.15 14.43
CA GLU A 104 -11.59 -26.45 15.07
C GLU A 104 -12.89 -27.26 15.01
N ASN A 105 -13.10 -28.04 13.95
CA ASN A 105 -14.24 -28.96 13.85
C ASN A 105 -14.12 -30.20 14.76
N TRP A 106 -12.93 -30.49 15.29
CA TRP A 106 -12.68 -31.66 16.14
C TRP A 106 -12.73 -31.34 17.64
N VAL A 107 -12.91 -30.07 18.03
CA VAL A 107 -13.11 -29.61 19.42
C VAL A 107 -14.57 -29.23 19.63
#